data_AF-A0A6I4SZL2-F1
#
_entry.id   AF-A0A6I4SZL2-F1
#
_cell.length_a   1.000
_cell.length_b   1.000
_cell.length_c   1.000
_cell.angle_alpha   90.00
_cell.angle_beta   90.00
_cell.angle_gamma   90.00
#
_symmetry.space_group_name_H-M   'P 1'
#
loop_
_entity.id
_entity.type
_entity.pdbx_description
1 polymer ?
#
loop_
_entity_poly.entity_id
_entity_poly.type
_entity_poly.pdbx_seq_one_letter_code
_entity_poly.pdbx_strand_id
1 'polypeptide(L)'
;MAFELSGLRATIEPALKPETIEEVHVATLTRLYRAALMALVVPTVVLAGCSGQEPEGTTDSAYQAANGENEVNEAADRLVAIDVLLEPDQTMLSAAGEWNARLREQMPEGFTLDATHRPHITLVQQYVREQDLGAVVDAVEALAGSLNLDALKMTANGLYHIPSGEMGLQGITIAPTPAILELQAKVIQALAPYRRSGGDQSAFAPDPDGVAFDPYLFEYVDTFAQSQTGENYNPHVTTGTAPLAWLEAREKEPFQEFQFGVSNLTIYKLGNFGTAAVPLADK
;
A
#
# COMPACT_ATOMS: atom_id res chain seq x y z
N MET A 1 56.98 49.94 -13.82
CA MET A 1 55.63 49.77 -14.38
C MET A 1 54.73 49.37 -13.22
N ALA A 2 53.91 50.32 -12.78
CA ALA A 2 52.82 50.09 -11.85
C ALA A 2 51.57 49.74 -12.67
N PHE A 3 50.77 48.77 -12.23
CA PHE A 3 49.35 48.70 -12.55
C PHE A 3 48.58 48.08 -11.38
N GLU A 4 47.38 48.62 -11.19
CA GLU A 4 46.62 48.77 -9.96
C GLU A 4 45.86 47.52 -9.48
N LEU A 5 45.57 47.52 -8.17
CA LEU A 5 44.47 46.80 -7.53
C LEU A 5 43.18 47.64 -7.65
N SER A 6 42.08 47.05 -8.12
CA SER A 6 40.74 47.49 -7.69
C SER A 6 39.71 46.35 -7.73
N GLY A 7 39.19 46.04 -6.54
CA GLY A 7 37.78 45.74 -6.26
C GLY A 7 37.08 44.59 -6.99
N LEU A 8 36.95 43.45 -6.30
CA LEU A 8 35.63 42.83 -6.15
C LEU A 8 35.58 41.95 -4.88
N ARG A 9 34.98 42.51 -3.81
CA ARG A 9 34.33 41.71 -2.77
C ARG A 9 32.94 41.36 -3.31
N ALA A 10 32.69 40.09 -3.58
CA ALA A 10 31.35 39.55 -3.71
C ALA A 10 31.24 38.32 -2.78
N THR A 11 30.29 38.46 -1.87
CA THR A 11 29.66 37.51 -0.96
C THR A 11 29.89 36.02 -1.26
N ILE A 12 30.49 35.34 -0.27
CA ILE A 12 30.42 33.88 -0.11
C ILE A 12 28.95 33.54 0.20
N GLU A 13 28.29 32.85 -0.72
CA GLU A 13 27.04 32.14 -0.44
C GLU A 13 27.27 31.15 0.71
N PRO A 14 26.38 31.02 1.69
CA PRO A 14 26.52 29.98 2.68
C PRO A 14 26.36 28.64 1.97
N ALA A 15 27.42 27.83 2.02
CA ALA A 15 27.40 26.44 1.60
C ALA A 15 26.14 25.76 2.17
N LEU A 16 25.32 25.21 1.27
CA LEU A 16 24.30 24.23 1.63
C LEU A 16 24.99 23.17 2.49
N LYS A 17 24.54 23.02 3.73
CA LYS A 17 24.99 21.95 4.61
C LYS A 17 24.77 20.63 3.87
N PRO A 18 25.70 19.66 3.93
CA PRO A 18 25.40 18.33 3.44
C PRO A 18 24.24 17.78 4.28
N GLU A 19 23.07 17.59 3.67
CA GLU A 19 22.02 16.76 4.23
C GLU A 19 22.66 15.41 4.57
N THR A 20 22.38 14.92 5.77
CA THR A 20 22.90 13.61 6.18
C THR A 20 22.37 12.55 5.21
N ILE A 21 23.16 11.51 4.95
CA ILE A 21 22.76 10.39 4.04
C ILE A 21 21.40 9.80 4.46
N GLU A 22 21.05 9.93 5.75
CA GLU A 22 19.79 9.53 6.38
C GLU A 22 18.59 10.43 5.98
N GLU A 23 18.76 11.75 5.92
CA GLU A 23 17.70 12.69 5.48
C GLU A 23 17.40 12.57 3.98
N VAL A 24 18.44 12.34 3.16
CA VAL A 24 18.28 12.05 1.72
C VAL A 24 17.62 10.68 1.52
N HIS A 25 17.85 9.71 2.42
CA HIS A 25 17.26 8.37 2.40
C HIS A 25 15.75 8.40 2.65
N VAL A 26 15.32 9.08 3.71
CA VAL A 26 13.91 9.20 4.09
C VAL A 26 13.15 10.02 3.04
N ALA A 27 13.76 11.10 2.53
CA ALA A 27 13.17 11.93 1.49
C ALA A 27 13.01 11.19 0.16
N THR A 28 13.95 10.30 -0.18
CA THR A 28 13.85 9.43 -1.35
C THR A 28 12.72 8.43 -1.16
N LEU A 29 12.77 7.52 -0.17
CA LEU A 29 11.71 6.53 0.09
C LEU A 29 10.29 7.10 0.24
N THR A 30 10.13 8.28 0.84
CA THR A 30 8.83 8.97 0.96
C THR A 30 8.34 9.51 -0.40
N ARG A 31 9.23 9.94 -1.30
CA ARG A 31 8.87 10.33 -2.68
C ARG A 31 8.65 9.11 -3.59
N LEU A 32 9.13 7.93 -3.20
CA LEU A 32 9.09 6.67 -3.95
C LEU A 32 7.78 5.88 -3.86
N TYR A 33 6.83 6.31 -3.03
CA TYR A 33 5.50 5.70 -2.98
C TYR A 33 4.37 6.62 -3.43
N ARG A 34 4.62 7.93 -3.49
CA ARG A 34 3.64 8.96 -3.87
C ARG A 34 3.03 8.79 -5.26
N ALA A 35 3.72 8.15 -6.19
CA ALA A 35 3.21 7.91 -7.53
C ALA A 35 2.88 6.43 -7.82
N ALA A 36 3.36 5.49 -6.99
CA ALA A 36 3.12 4.05 -7.09
C ALA A 36 1.65 3.64 -6.80
N LEU A 37 0.81 4.62 -6.60
CA LEU A 37 -0.47 4.51 -5.96
C LEU A 37 -1.46 5.37 -6.78
N MET A 38 -1.02 6.54 -7.28
CA MET A 38 -1.75 7.36 -8.28
C MET A 38 -2.04 6.67 -9.63
N ALA A 39 -1.26 5.66 -10.04
CA ALA A 39 -1.39 5.07 -11.39
C ALA A 39 -2.59 4.10 -11.56
N LEU A 40 -3.37 3.83 -10.51
CA LEU A 40 -4.50 2.88 -10.56
C LEU A 40 -5.89 3.54 -10.66
N VAL A 41 -5.97 4.85 -10.90
CA VAL A 41 -7.25 5.53 -11.18
C VAL A 41 -7.11 6.32 -12.48
N VAL A 42 -7.62 5.77 -13.59
CA VAL A 42 -7.96 6.56 -14.77
C VAL A 42 -9.45 6.89 -14.65
N PRO A 43 -9.86 8.07 -14.17
CA PRO A 43 -11.26 8.44 -14.21
C PRO A 43 -11.59 8.93 -15.63
N THR A 44 -12.46 8.20 -16.33
CA THR A 44 -13.19 8.77 -17.47
C THR A 44 -14.25 9.71 -16.90
N VAL A 45 -13.93 11.00 -16.81
CA VAL A 45 -14.88 12.01 -16.33
C VAL A 45 -15.74 12.51 -17.49
N VAL A 46 -17.03 12.20 -17.45
CA VAL A 46 -18.08 12.93 -18.17
C VAL A 46 -18.61 14.03 -17.26
N LEU A 47 -18.40 15.28 -17.65
CA LEU A 47 -18.91 16.46 -16.94
C LEU A 47 -20.40 16.65 -17.19
N ALA A 48 -21.20 16.66 -16.12
CA ALA A 48 -22.52 17.27 -16.10
C ALA A 48 -22.60 18.17 -14.86
N GLY A 49 -22.66 19.48 -15.08
CA GLY A 49 -22.76 20.48 -14.03
C GLY A 49 -24.18 20.65 -13.52
N CYS A 50 -24.31 20.94 -12.23
CA CYS A 50 -25.46 21.65 -11.66
C CYS A 50 -24.99 22.48 -10.47
N SER A 51 -25.29 23.78 -10.54
CA SER A 51 -25.11 24.81 -9.52
C SER A 51 -26.14 24.68 -8.39
N GLY A 52 -25.76 25.00 -7.15
CA GLY A 52 -26.69 25.19 -6.03
C GLY A 52 -26.01 25.86 -4.83
N GLN A 53 -26.60 26.95 -4.36
CA GLN A 53 -26.08 27.92 -3.39
C GLN A 53 -25.93 27.41 -1.93
N GLU A 54 -24.99 28.02 -1.21
CA GLU A 54 -24.87 28.05 0.26
C GLU A 54 -25.99 28.88 0.92
N PRO A 55 -26.18 28.70 2.24
CA PRO A 55 -26.17 29.90 3.08
C PRO A 55 -25.37 29.77 4.40
N GLU A 56 -24.81 30.92 4.80
CA GLU A 56 -24.17 31.24 6.07
C GLU A 56 -25.15 31.33 7.26
N GLY A 57 -24.64 31.16 8.50
CA GLY A 57 -25.28 31.66 9.72
C GLY A 57 -24.81 31.07 11.07
N THR A 58 -23.85 31.76 11.72
CA THR A 58 -23.75 32.18 13.16
C THR A 58 -24.69 31.55 14.23
N THR A 59 -24.38 31.28 15.52
CA THR A 59 -23.48 31.85 16.57
C THR A 59 -23.35 30.90 17.78
N ASP A 60 -22.17 30.88 18.40
CA ASP A 60 -21.77 30.91 19.84
C ASP A 60 -22.50 30.16 21.01
N SER A 61 -21.64 29.72 21.95
CA SER A 61 -21.80 29.55 23.41
C SER A 61 -22.22 28.21 24.08
N ALA A 62 -21.22 27.63 24.75
CA ALA A 62 -21.19 27.01 26.09
C ALA A 62 -21.66 25.55 26.28
N TYR A 63 -20.76 24.68 26.78
CA TYR A 63 -20.63 24.36 28.21
C TYR A 63 -19.53 23.29 28.44
N GLN A 64 -18.68 23.52 29.43
CA GLN A 64 -17.73 22.54 29.97
C GLN A 64 -18.48 21.41 30.69
N ALA A 65 -18.33 20.17 30.21
CA ALA A 65 -18.33 18.93 31.00
C ALA A 65 -18.13 17.71 30.06
N ALA A 66 -16.90 17.41 29.64
CA ALA A 66 -16.64 16.22 28.82
C ALA A 66 -15.20 15.67 28.99
N ASN A 67 -14.72 15.55 30.23
CA ASN A 67 -13.40 14.93 30.50
C ASN A 67 -13.52 13.55 31.16
N GLY A 68 -14.69 12.91 31.08
CA GLY A 68 -14.92 11.55 31.63
C GLY A 68 -15.66 10.59 30.69
N GLU A 69 -16.20 11.08 29.56
CA GLU A 69 -16.91 10.26 28.57
C GLU A 69 -16.10 10.05 27.28
N ASN A 70 -15.01 10.81 27.08
CA ASN A 70 -14.18 10.71 25.86
C ASN A 70 -13.26 9.48 25.84
N GLU A 71 -12.74 9.02 26.98
CA GLU A 71 -11.85 7.84 26.99
C GLU A 71 -12.57 6.52 26.66
N VAL A 72 -13.87 6.44 26.94
CA VAL A 72 -14.68 5.24 26.62
C VAL A 72 -15.18 5.26 25.16
N ASN A 73 -15.20 6.44 24.52
CA ASN A 73 -15.67 6.62 23.15
C ASN A 73 -14.52 6.62 22.12
N GLU A 74 -13.29 7.00 22.50
CA GLU A 74 -12.12 6.93 21.60
C GLU A 74 -11.71 5.50 21.24
N ALA A 75 -11.86 4.55 22.17
CA ALA A 75 -11.59 3.14 21.89
C ALA A 75 -12.63 2.50 20.94
N ALA A 76 -13.87 3.02 20.91
CA ALA A 76 -14.97 2.47 20.12
C ALA A 76 -14.92 2.87 18.63
N ASP A 77 -14.29 4.01 18.32
CA ASP A 77 -14.15 4.52 16.95
C ASP A 77 -12.71 4.43 16.41
N ARG A 78 -11.77 3.82 17.15
CA ARG A 78 -10.43 3.56 16.63
C ARG A 78 -10.50 2.63 15.41
N LEU A 79 -9.92 3.08 14.31
CA LEU A 79 -9.86 2.33 13.07
C LEU A 79 -8.59 1.48 12.99
N VAL A 80 -8.68 0.39 12.24
CA VAL A 80 -7.58 -0.48 11.89
C VAL A 80 -7.61 -0.70 10.39
N ALA A 81 -6.48 -0.45 9.73
CA ALA A 81 -6.27 -0.75 8.33
C ALA A 81 -5.91 -2.22 8.19
N ILE A 82 -6.70 -2.97 7.43
CA ILE A 82 -6.51 -4.41 7.23
C ILE A 82 -6.24 -4.74 5.77
N ASP A 83 -5.51 -5.83 5.56
CA ASP A 83 -5.35 -6.53 4.29
C ASP A 83 -5.80 -7.98 4.46
N VAL A 84 -6.79 -8.40 3.67
CA VAL A 84 -7.10 -9.82 3.50
C VAL A 84 -6.47 -10.30 2.21
N LEU A 85 -5.62 -11.31 2.34
CA LEU A 85 -4.66 -11.70 1.32
C LEU A 85 -4.51 -13.22 1.21
N LEU A 86 -3.94 -13.64 0.10
CA LEU A 86 -3.51 -15.02 -0.13
C LEU A 86 -2.00 -15.12 0.11
N GLU A 87 -1.60 -16.14 0.87
CA GLU A 87 -0.19 -16.53 1.00
C GLU A 87 0.15 -17.50 -0.15
N PRO A 88 1.05 -17.14 -1.08
CA PRO A 88 1.41 -18.01 -2.18
C PRO A 88 2.22 -19.25 -1.71
N ASP A 89 2.28 -20.28 -2.55
CA ASP A 89 3.13 -21.44 -2.30
C ASP A 89 4.63 -21.17 -2.56
N GLN A 90 5.45 -22.17 -2.24
CA GLN A 90 6.91 -22.08 -2.37
C GLN A 90 7.38 -21.75 -3.81
N THR A 91 6.61 -22.08 -4.84
CA THR A 91 6.95 -21.78 -6.24
C THR A 91 7.02 -20.28 -6.44
N MET A 92 5.95 -19.57 -6.06
CA MET A 92 5.89 -18.12 -6.18
C MET A 92 6.79 -17.43 -5.14
N LEU A 93 6.94 -17.97 -3.93
CA LEU A 93 7.89 -17.42 -2.94
C LEU A 93 9.34 -17.44 -3.48
N SER A 94 9.73 -18.52 -4.15
CA SER A 94 11.06 -18.62 -4.75
C SER A 94 11.24 -17.62 -5.89
N ALA A 95 10.26 -17.51 -6.79
CA ALA A 95 10.28 -16.53 -7.88
C ALA A 95 10.33 -15.09 -7.38
N ALA A 96 9.52 -14.74 -6.37
CA ALA A 96 9.54 -13.43 -5.73
C ALA A 96 10.90 -13.13 -5.09
N GLY A 97 11.51 -14.11 -4.42
CA GLY A 97 12.85 -13.99 -3.84
C GLY A 97 13.95 -13.74 -4.89
N GLU A 98 13.89 -14.43 -6.03
CA GLU A 98 14.84 -14.19 -7.14
C GLU A 98 14.71 -12.78 -7.72
N TRP A 99 13.48 -12.28 -7.89
CA TRP A 99 13.25 -10.91 -8.33
C TRP A 99 13.69 -9.88 -7.30
N ASN A 100 13.38 -10.09 -6.02
CA ASN A 100 13.84 -9.23 -4.94
C ASN A 100 15.38 -9.14 -4.90
N ALA A 101 16.08 -10.26 -5.06
CA ALA A 101 17.55 -10.27 -5.12
C ALA A 101 18.08 -9.41 -6.28
N ARG A 102 17.50 -9.54 -7.49
CA ARG A 102 17.88 -8.74 -8.66
C ARG A 102 17.60 -7.26 -8.46
N LEU A 103 16.47 -6.91 -7.87
CA LEU A 103 16.11 -5.53 -7.54
C LEU A 103 17.11 -4.93 -6.55
N ARG A 104 17.50 -5.69 -5.53
CA ARG A 104 18.48 -5.27 -4.53
C ARG A 104 19.91 -5.15 -5.08
N GLU A 105 20.23 -5.78 -6.20
CA GLU A 105 21.50 -5.48 -6.91
C GLU A 105 21.48 -4.09 -7.55
N GLN A 106 20.29 -3.59 -7.94
CA GLN A 106 20.14 -2.24 -8.50
C GLN A 106 19.93 -1.17 -7.43
N MET A 107 19.29 -1.56 -6.33
CA MET A 107 18.93 -0.70 -5.21
C MET A 107 19.19 -1.46 -3.89
N PRO A 108 20.45 -1.52 -3.40
CA PRO A 108 20.81 -2.27 -2.19
C PRO A 108 19.99 -1.94 -0.95
N GLU A 109 19.48 -0.70 -0.88
CA GLU A 109 18.61 -0.13 0.13
C GLU A 109 17.12 -0.52 -0.01
N GLY A 110 16.73 -1.19 -1.10
CA GLY A 110 15.38 -1.73 -1.27
C GLY A 110 15.05 -2.80 -0.22
N PHE A 111 13.76 -2.92 0.11
CA PHE A 111 13.32 -3.83 1.18
C PHE A 111 13.58 -5.30 0.85
N THR A 112 13.80 -6.10 1.90
CA THR A 112 13.90 -7.56 1.83
C THR A 112 12.53 -8.20 1.91
N LEU A 113 12.31 -9.28 1.16
CA LEU A 113 11.17 -10.16 1.42
C LEU A 113 11.48 -11.01 2.65
N ASP A 114 10.82 -10.70 3.76
CA ASP A 114 11.06 -11.31 5.07
C ASP A 114 9.77 -11.42 5.90
N ALA A 115 9.89 -11.55 7.22
CA ALA A 115 8.74 -11.71 8.11
C ALA A 115 7.84 -10.46 8.17
N THR A 116 8.36 -9.27 7.90
CA THR A 116 7.64 -7.99 7.90
C THR A 116 7.19 -7.57 6.51
N HIS A 117 7.79 -8.13 5.46
CA HIS A 117 7.43 -7.92 4.05
C HIS A 117 7.22 -9.27 3.33
N ARG A 118 6.17 -9.99 3.74
CA ARG A 118 5.85 -11.30 3.16
C ARG A 118 5.30 -11.14 1.75
N PRO A 119 5.74 -11.94 0.77
CA PRO A 119 5.06 -12.00 -0.53
C PRO A 119 3.61 -12.44 -0.34
N HIS A 120 2.66 -11.70 -0.91
CA HIS A 120 1.23 -11.97 -0.78
C HIS A 120 0.48 -11.48 -2.02
N ILE A 121 -0.76 -11.95 -2.18
CA ILE A 121 -1.73 -11.41 -3.15
C ILE A 121 -2.89 -10.80 -2.37
N THR A 122 -3.02 -9.47 -2.39
CA THR A 122 -4.14 -8.76 -1.77
C THR A 122 -5.46 -9.09 -2.45
N LEU A 123 -6.49 -9.41 -1.66
CA LEU A 123 -7.87 -9.53 -2.13
C LEU A 123 -8.68 -8.27 -1.82
N VAL A 124 -8.55 -7.75 -0.59
CA VAL A 124 -9.17 -6.49 -0.19
C VAL A 124 -8.35 -5.79 0.88
N GLN A 125 -8.21 -4.47 0.74
CA GLN A 125 -7.80 -3.59 1.84
C GLN A 125 -8.98 -2.70 2.23
N GLN A 126 -9.16 -2.49 3.53
CA GLN A 126 -10.18 -1.58 4.04
C GLN A 126 -9.90 -1.18 5.48
N TYR A 127 -10.60 -0.15 5.97
CA TYR A 127 -10.68 0.13 7.39
C TYR A 127 -11.81 -0.64 8.05
N VAL A 128 -11.56 -1.09 9.28
CA VAL A 128 -12.54 -1.66 10.20
C VAL A 128 -12.38 -1.01 11.57
N ARG A 129 -13.37 -1.15 12.46
CA ARG A 129 -13.20 -0.73 13.85
C ARG A 129 -12.36 -1.73 14.62
N GLU A 130 -11.53 -1.25 15.54
CA GLU A 130 -10.73 -2.11 16.42
C GLU A 130 -11.61 -3.10 17.20
N GLN A 131 -12.76 -2.64 17.71
CA GLN A 131 -13.74 -3.48 18.39
C GLN A 131 -14.38 -4.56 17.50
N ASP A 132 -14.41 -4.37 16.18
CA ASP A 132 -14.99 -5.31 15.22
C ASP A 132 -13.96 -6.35 14.74
N LEU A 133 -12.66 -6.21 15.11
CA LEU A 133 -11.57 -7.06 14.61
C LEU A 133 -11.80 -8.56 14.85
N GLY A 134 -12.28 -8.96 16.03
CA GLY A 134 -12.57 -10.37 16.31
C GLY A 134 -13.60 -10.95 15.32
N ALA A 135 -14.68 -10.22 15.08
CA ALA A 135 -15.72 -10.66 14.14
C ALA A 135 -15.24 -10.66 12.67
N VAL A 136 -14.33 -9.76 12.33
CA VAL A 136 -13.68 -9.72 11.01
C VAL A 136 -12.76 -10.93 10.82
N VAL A 137 -11.93 -11.25 11.82
CA VAL A 137 -11.05 -12.45 11.80
C VAL A 137 -11.89 -13.71 11.66
N ASP A 138 -12.92 -13.87 12.49
CA ASP A 138 -13.85 -15.02 12.43
C ASP A 138 -14.48 -15.17 11.04
N ALA A 139 -14.85 -14.06 10.39
CA ALA A 139 -15.43 -14.07 9.04
C ALA A 139 -14.42 -14.52 7.98
N VAL A 140 -13.16 -14.09 8.09
CA VAL A 140 -12.07 -14.52 7.18
C VAL A 140 -11.74 -15.99 7.39
N GLU A 141 -11.63 -16.45 8.64
CA GLU A 141 -11.35 -17.85 8.97
C GLU A 141 -12.47 -18.79 8.53
N ALA A 142 -13.73 -18.41 8.76
CA ALA A 142 -14.88 -19.18 8.29
C ALA A 142 -14.89 -19.31 6.76
N LEU A 143 -14.54 -18.23 6.04
CA LEU A 143 -14.40 -18.27 4.59
C LEU A 143 -13.25 -19.19 4.18
N ALA A 144 -12.06 -19.03 4.78
CA ALA A 144 -10.90 -19.88 4.51
C ALA A 144 -11.21 -21.37 4.71
N GLY A 145 -11.87 -21.73 5.81
CA GLY A 145 -12.27 -23.12 6.10
C GLY A 145 -13.34 -23.68 5.16
N SER A 146 -14.06 -22.84 4.42
CA SER A 146 -15.05 -23.26 3.42
C SER A 146 -14.46 -23.48 2.02
N LEU A 147 -13.23 -23.04 1.78
CA LEU A 147 -12.57 -23.06 0.48
C LEU A 147 -11.67 -24.29 0.32
N ASN A 148 -11.58 -24.80 -0.91
CA ASN A 148 -10.52 -25.74 -1.29
C ASN A 148 -9.35 -24.95 -1.89
N LEU A 149 -8.51 -24.36 -1.02
CA LEU A 149 -7.36 -23.54 -1.45
C LEU A 149 -6.32 -24.35 -2.24
N ASP A 150 -6.15 -25.64 -1.93
CA ASP A 150 -5.23 -26.52 -2.66
C ASP A 150 -5.57 -26.65 -4.16
N ALA A 151 -6.87 -26.56 -4.48
CA ALA A 151 -7.37 -26.57 -5.84
C ALA A 151 -7.25 -25.23 -6.57
N LEU A 152 -7.00 -24.12 -5.85
CA LEU A 152 -6.78 -22.82 -6.46
C LEU A 152 -5.37 -22.78 -7.06
N LYS A 153 -5.32 -22.83 -8.40
CA LYS A 153 -4.09 -22.64 -9.17
C LYS A 153 -4.15 -21.31 -9.91
N MET A 154 -3.04 -20.59 -9.86
CA MET A 154 -2.88 -19.27 -10.45
C MET A 154 -1.69 -19.30 -11.41
N THR A 155 -1.70 -18.41 -12.40
CA THR A 155 -0.63 -18.29 -13.39
C THR A 155 0.03 -16.94 -13.25
N ALA A 156 1.30 -16.93 -12.88
CA ALA A 156 2.14 -15.73 -13.01
C ALA A 156 2.41 -15.51 -14.51
N ASN A 157 2.14 -14.31 -15.02
CA ASN A 157 2.14 -14.05 -16.46
C ASN A 157 2.99 -12.84 -16.89
N GLY A 158 3.62 -12.15 -15.95
CA GLY A 158 4.39 -10.97 -16.28
C GLY A 158 4.99 -10.26 -15.09
N LEU A 159 5.57 -9.12 -15.41
CA LEU A 159 6.03 -8.12 -14.46
C LEU A 159 5.23 -6.85 -14.71
N TYR A 160 5.07 -6.06 -13.68
CA TYR A 160 4.63 -4.70 -13.79
C TYR A 160 5.39 -3.83 -12.80
N HIS A 161 5.34 -2.54 -13.04
CA HIS A 161 5.79 -1.54 -12.11
C HIS A 161 4.66 -0.59 -11.81
N ILE A 162 4.80 0.05 -10.65
CA ILE A 162 4.09 1.29 -10.37
C ILE A 162 5.13 2.39 -10.20
N PRO A 163 5.13 3.40 -11.09
CA PRO A 163 6.18 4.40 -11.11
C PRO A 163 6.08 5.30 -9.88
N SER A 164 7.22 5.76 -9.36
CA SER A 164 7.25 6.85 -8.39
C SER A 164 8.50 7.69 -8.52
N GLY A 165 8.34 8.84 -9.17
CA GLY A 165 9.48 9.68 -9.54
C GLY A 165 10.44 8.92 -10.46
N GLU A 166 11.72 8.87 -10.09
CA GLU A 166 12.77 8.21 -10.87
C GLU A 166 12.91 6.70 -10.59
N MET A 167 12.05 6.15 -9.73
CA MET A 167 12.04 4.74 -9.36
C MET A 167 10.65 4.14 -9.56
N GLY A 168 10.48 2.87 -9.20
CA GLY A 168 9.16 2.26 -9.09
C GLY A 168 9.14 1.06 -8.15
N LEU A 169 7.93 0.63 -7.82
CA LEU A 169 7.64 -0.62 -7.15
C LEU A 169 7.42 -1.70 -8.21
N GLN A 170 8.09 -2.84 -8.12
CA GLN A 170 7.90 -3.97 -9.02
C GLN A 170 7.02 -5.04 -8.37
N GLY A 171 6.15 -5.67 -9.16
CA GLY A 171 5.60 -6.97 -8.79
C GLY A 171 5.49 -7.94 -9.96
N ILE A 172 5.24 -9.19 -9.62
CA ILE A 172 4.89 -10.26 -10.56
C ILE A 172 3.38 -10.23 -10.76
N THR A 173 2.93 -10.04 -12.00
CA THR A 173 1.50 -10.04 -12.34
C THR A 173 0.96 -11.46 -12.43
N ILE A 174 -0.30 -11.61 -12.05
CA ILE A 174 -1.01 -12.88 -12.07
C ILE A 174 -2.19 -12.74 -13.02
N ALA A 175 -2.43 -13.74 -13.86
CA ALA A 175 -3.57 -13.75 -14.74
C ALA A 175 -4.88 -13.79 -13.92
N PRO A 176 -5.77 -12.79 -14.06
CA PRO A 176 -7.07 -12.84 -13.39
C PRO A 176 -7.90 -13.97 -13.99
N THR A 177 -8.44 -14.83 -13.13
CA THR A 177 -9.33 -15.93 -13.50
C THR A 177 -10.70 -15.72 -12.87
N PRO A 178 -11.77 -16.33 -13.41
CA PRO A 178 -13.09 -16.28 -12.77
C PRO A 178 -13.06 -16.76 -11.30
N ALA A 179 -12.22 -17.75 -10.98
CA ALA A 179 -12.11 -18.29 -9.63
C ALA A 179 -11.52 -17.27 -8.63
N ILE A 180 -10.47 -16.54 -9.01
CA ILE A 180 -9.89 -15.51 -8.12
C ILE A 180 -10.80 -14.29 -8.00
N LEU A 181 -11.50 -13.91 -9.07
CA LEU A 181 -12.48 -12.81 -9.03
C LEU A 181 -13.68 -13.17 -8.15
N GLU A 182 -14.17 -14.41 -8.23
CA GLU A 182 -15.24 -14.90 -7.35
C GLU A 182 -14.78 -14.93 -5.89
N LEU A 183 -13.55 -15.37 -5.62
CA LEU A 183 -12.98 -15.36 -4.27
C LEU A 183 -12.87 -13.92 -3.73
N GLN A 184 -12.35 -12.98 -4.53
CA GLN A 184 -12.28 -11.58 -4.16
C GLN A 184 -13.66 -11.03 -3.80
N ALA A 185 -14.67 -11.28 -4.64
CA ALA A 185 -16.03 -10.84 -4.41
C ALA A 185 -16.63 -11.43 -3.12
N LYS A 186 -16.37 -12.71 -2.82
CA LYS A 186 -16.81 -13.34 -1.57
C LYS A 186 -16.18 -12.70 -0.34
N VAL A 187 -14.88 -12.40 -0.37
CA VAL A 187 -14.19 -11.71 0.73
C VAL A 187 -14.79 -10.31 0.94
N ILE A 188 -14.95 -9.54 -0.14
CA ILE A 188 -15.54 -8.19 -0.06
C ILE A 188 -16.96 -8.25 0.50
N GLN A 189 -17.78 -9.19 0.06
CA GLN A 189 -19.14 -9.36 0.55
C GLN A 189 -19.18 -9.73 2.04
N ALA A 190 -18.31 -10.65 2.47
CA ALA A 190 -18.22 -11.07 3.87
C ALA A 190 -17.81 -9.92 4.80
N LEU A 191 -16.95 -9.01 4.31
CA LEU A 191 -16.41 -7.90 5.10
C LEU A 191 -17.17 -6.57 4.94
N ALA A 192 -18.13 -6.49 4.03
CA ALA A 192 -18.91 -5.28 3.77
C ALA A 192 -19.57 -4.67 5.03
N PRO A 193 -20.13 -5.44 5.98
CA PRO A 193 -20.72 -4.88 7.21
C PRO A 193 -19.72 -4.14 8.12
N TYR A 194 -18.45 -4.54 8.07
CA TYR A 194 -17.39 -4.02 8.93
C TYR A 194 -16.65 -2.84 8.32
N ARG A 195 -16.86 -2.56 7.03
CA ARG A 195 -16.16 -1.49 6.33
C ARG A 195 -16.42 -0.13 6.96
N ARG A 196 -15.35 0.62 7.17
CA ARG A 196 -15.33 2.03 7.57
C ARG A 196 -14.49 2.84 6.59
N SER A 197 -14.51 4.15 6.76
CA SER A 197 -13.72 5.09 5.97
C SER A 197 -13.07 6.15 6.86
N GLY A 198 -12.10 6.88 6.32
CA GLY A 198 -11.47 8.01 7.00
C GLY A 198 -10.40 7.60 8.01
N GLY A 199 -9.74 6.47 7.78
CA GLY A 199 -8.56 6.11 8.56
C GLY A 199 -7.37 7.03 8.27
N ASP A 200 -6.51 7.17 9.26
CA ASP A 200 -5.25 7.89 9.17
C ASP A 200 -4.08 6.98 9.59
N GLN A 201 -2.89 7.54 9.75
CA GLN A 201 -1.69 6.81 10.17
C GLN A 201 -1.91 5.95 11.43
N SER A 202 -2.76 6.35 12.37
CA SER A 202 -3.01 5.62 13.62
C SER A 202 -3.67 4.25 13.40
N ALA A 203 -4.30 4.06 12.23
CA ALA A 203 -4.93 2.80 11.84
C ALA A 203 -3.93 1.72 11.39
N PHE A 204 -2.68 2.10 11.10
CA PHE A 204 -1.64 1.22 10.57
C PHE A 204 -0.70 0.71 11.68
N ALA A 205 0.08 -0.32 11.36
CA ALA A 205 1.19 -0.75 12.20
C ALA A 205 2.32 0.31 12.14
N PRO A 206 2.96 0.66 13.26
CA PRO A 206 4.06 1.63 13.25
C PRO A 206 5.18 1.19 12.31
N ASP A 207 5.72 2.14 11.54
CA ASP A 207 6.91 1.92 10.74
C ASP A 207 8.15 1.83 11.68
N PRO A 208 8.91 0.73 11.66
CA PRO A 208 10.02 0.53 12.59
C PRO A 208 11.18 1.50 12.34
N ASP A 209 11.30 2.02 11.12
CA ASP A 209 12.35 2.94 10.69
C ASP A 209 11.90 4.41 10.80
N GLY A 210 10.67 4.65 11.25
CA GLY A 210 10.10 5.98 11.45
C GLY A 210 9.80 6.72 10.14
N VAL A 211 9.72 6.00 9.02
CA VAL A 211 9.39 6.61 7.73
C VAL A 211 7.97 7.15 7.76
N ALA A 212 7.79 8.36 7.22
CA ALA A 212 6.49 9.00 7.17
C ALA A 212 5.53 8.21 6.24
N PHE A 213 4.28 8.10 6.66
CA PHE A 213 3.23 7.51 5.82
C PHE A 213 2.86 8.49 4.71
N ASP A 214 2.66 7.97 3.50
CA ASP A 214 2.09 8.76 2.42
C ASP A 214 0.57 8.91 2.65
N PRO A 215 0.01 10.13 2.71
CA PRO A 215 -1.44 10.32 2.84
C PRO A 215 -2.27 9.62 1.75
N TYR A 216 -1.69 9.38 0.57
CA TYR A 216 -2.36 8.63 -0.48
C TYR A 216 -2.68 7.19 -0.04
N LEU A 217 -1.82 6.54 0.75
CA LEU A 217 -2.09 5.20 1.27
C LEU A 217 -3.42 5.16 2.02
N PHE A 218 -3.79 6.27 2.69
CA PHE A 218 -5.04 6.33 3.43
C PHE A 218 -6.26 6.33 2.51
N GLU A 219 -6.21 7.16 1.45
CA GLU A 219 -7.23 7.21 0.41
C GLU A 219 -7.32 5.90 -0.38
N TYR A 220 -6.18 5.25 -0.61
CA TYR A 220 -6.12 3.97 -1.29
C TYR A 220 -6.86 2.88 -0.53
N VAL A 221 -6.61 2.75 0.78
CA VAL A 221 -7.34 1.79 1.63
C VAL A 221 -8.83 2.15 1.69
N ASP A 222 -9.16 3.44 1.73
CA ASP A 222 -10.55 3.93 1.70
C ASP A 222 -11.30 3.54 0.42
N THR A 223 -10.61 3.59 -0.72
CA THR A 223 -11.21 3.44 -2.06
C THR A 223 -10.91 2.09 -2.72
N PHE A 224 -10.18 1.20 -2.04
CA PHE A 224 -9.70 -0.07 -2.61
C PHE A 224 -10.83 -0.86 -3.26
N ALA A 225 -11.93 -1.12 -2.55
CA ALA A 225 -12.98 -1.97 -3.10
C ALA A 225 -13.70 -1.37 -4.32
N GLN A 226 -13.61 -0.06 -4.54
CA GLN A 226 -14.14 0.64 -5.71
C GLN A 226 -13.16 0.61 -6.89
N SER A 227 -11.86 0.74 -6.60
CA SER A 227 -10.84 0.98 -7.63
C SER A 227 -10.00 -0.25 -7.99
N GLN A 228 -9.90 -1.25 -7.11
CA GLN A 228 -8.96 -2.38 -7.20
C GLN A 228 -9.66 -3.75 -7.28
N THR A 229 -10.90 -3.80 -7.76
CA THR A 229 -11.72 -5.02 -7.73
C THR A 229 -12.41 -5.28 -9.07
N GLY A 230 -12.89 -6.51 -9.25
CA GLY A 230 -13.63 -6.90 -10.44
C GLY A 230 -12.81 -6.71 -11.71
N GLU A 231 -13.32 -5.94 -12.67
CA GLU A 231 -12.64 -5.66 -13.94
C GLU A 231 -11.33 -4.88 -13.78
N ASN A 232 -11.18 -4.13 -12.68
CA ASN A 232 -9.96 -3.39 -12.35
C ASN A 232 -8.98 -4.20 -11.50
N TYR A 233 -9.32 -5.45 -11.15
CA TYR A 233 -8.46 -6.25 -10.30
C TYR A 233 -7.20 -6.69 -11.05
N ASN A 234 -6.06 -6.24 -10.56
CA ASN A 234 -4.74 -6.66 -11.01
C ASN A 234 -4.05 -7.46 -9.89
N PRO A 235 -4.29 -8.79 -9.77
CA PRO A 235 -3.63 -9.60 -8.75
C PRO A 235 -2.12 -9.64 -9.02
N HIS A 236 -1.33 -9.39 -8.00
CA HIS A 236 0.12 -9.36 -8.10
C HIS A 236 0.79 -9.77 -6.79
N VAL A 237 2.08 -10.09 -6.88
CA VAL A 237 2.98 -10.21 -5.73
C VAL A 237 4.05 -9.14 -5.86
N THR A 238 4.09 -8.21 -4.91
CA THR A 238 5.13 -7.18 -4.83
C THR A 238 6.48 -7.81 -4.50
N THR A 239 7.53 -7.39 -5.22
CA THR A 239 8.87 -8.00 -5.12
C THR A 239 9.96 -7.04 -4.68
N GLY A 240 9.76 -5.72 -4.77
CA GLY A 240 10.76 -4.74 -4.33
C GLY A 240 10.68 -3.42 -5.11
N THR A 241 11.68 -2.57 -4.92
CA THR A 241 11.81 -1.27 -5.61
C THR A 241 13.13 -1.18 -6.39
N ALA A 242 13.14 -0.44 -7.50
CA ALA A 242 14.34 -0.17 -8.30
C ALA A 242 14.17 1.08 -9.18
N PRO A 243 15.23 1.57 -9.85
CA PRO A 243 15.12 2.67 -10.80
C PRO A 243 14.11 2.41 -11.92
N LEU A 244 13.28 3.41 -12.22
CA LEU A 244 12.13 3.28 -13.11
C LEU A 244 12.55 2.80 -14.51
N ALA A 245 13.60 3.42 -15.05
CA ALA A 245 14.14 3.04 -16.35
C ALA A 245 14.63 1.58 -16.40
N TRP A 246 15.08 1.03 -15.26
CA TRP A 246 15.48 -0.37 -15.17
C TRP A 246 14.25 -1.29 -15.17
N LEU A 247 13.21 -0.94 -14.40
CA LEU A 247 11.94 -1.68 -14.36
C LEU A 247 11.26 -1.73 -15.74
N GLU A 248 11.12 -0.58 -16.39
CA GLU A 248 10.54 -0.45 -17.74
C GLU A 248 11.30 -1.27 -18.80
N ALA A 249 12.61 -1.47 -18.61
CA ALA A 249 13.41 -2.31 -19.49
C ALA A 249 13.13 -3.80 -19.26
N ARG A 250 12.98 -4.24 -18.00
CA ARG A 250 12.71 -5.64 -17.63
C ARG A 250 11.31 -6.10 -18.01
N GLU A 251 10.32 -5.23 -17.93
CA GLU A 251 8.93 -5.56 -18.33
C GLU A 251 8.75 -5.88 -19.81
N LYS A 252 9.67 -5.40 -20.66
CA LYS A 252 9.66 -5.68 -22.09
C LYS A 252 10.32 -7.02 -22.42
N GLU A 253 10.98 -7.66 -21.46
CA GLU A 253 11.60 -8.96 -21.65
C GLU A 253 10.55 -10.07 -21.62
N PRO A 254 10.77 -11.18 -22.34
CA PRO A 254 9.88 -12.33 -22.25
C PRO A 254 9.78 -12.83 -20.81
N PHE A 255 8.56 -12.93 -20.29
CA PHE A 255 8.29 -13.55 -19.01
C PHE A 255 7.95 -15.02 -19.22
N GLN A 256 8.69 -15.91 -18.56
CA GLN A 256 8.32 -17.32 -18.55
C GLN A 256 7.16 -17.52 -17.57
N GLU A 257 5.96 -17.75 -18.10
CA GLU A 257 4.81 -18.06 -17.28
C GLU A 257 5.04 -19.31 -16.43
N PHE A 258 4.53 -19.28 -15.20
CA PHE A 258 4.55 -20.44 -14.32
C PHE A 258 3.25 -20.51 -13.50
N GLN A 259 2.88 -21.75 -13.14
CA GLN A 259 1.76 -22.00 -12.24
C GLN A 259 2.24 -22.10 -10.80
N PHE A 260 1.41 -21.63 -9.89
CA PHE A 260 1.62 -21.74 -8.45
C PHE A 260 0.27 -21.93 -7.75
N GLY A 261 0.32 -22.46 -6.52
CA GLY A 261 -0.83 -22.59 -5.63
C GLY A 261 -0.84 -21.56 -4.52
N VAL A 262 -1.86 -21.66 -3.67
CA VAL A 262 -2.06 -20.83 -2.49
C VAL A 262 -1.96 -21.70 -1.25
N SER A 263 -1.21 -21.24 -0.25
CA SER A 263 -1.02 -21.93 1.02
C SER A 263 -2.07 -21.53 2.05
N ASN A 264 -2.53 -20.27 2.03
CA ASN A 264 -3.49 -19.77 3.02
C ASN A 264 -4.30 -18.55 2.52
N LEU A 265 -5.47 -18.32 3.12
CA LEU A 265 -6.23 -17.08 3.09
C LEU A 265 -6.23 -16.51 4.51
N THR A 266 -5.71 -15.31 4.69
CA THR A 266 -5.47 -14.76 6.02
C THR A 266 -5.59 -13.24 6.03
N ILE A 267 -5.45 -12.63 7.20
CA ILE A 267 -5.67 -11.22 7.47
C ILE A 267 -4.49 -10.63 8.24
N TYR A 268 -4.04 -9.46 7.79
CA TYR A 268 -2.97 -8.69 8.41
C TYR A 268 -3.43 -7.27 8.69
N LYS A 269 -2.85 -6.66 9.72
CA LYS A 269 -2.85 -5.22 9.90
C LYS A 269 -1.82 -4.63 8.93
N LEU A 270 -2.26 -3.64 8.18
CA LEU A 270 -1.41 -2.93 7.22
C LEU A 270 -0.35 -2.11 7.94
N GLY A 271 0.89 -2.15 7.44
CA GLY A 271 1.95 -1.24 7.81
C GLY A 271 2.11 -0.11 6.79
N ASN A 272 3.22 0.61 6.90
CA ASN A 272 3.60 1.59 5.88
C ASN A 272 3.73 0.90 4.53
N PHE A 273 3.59 1.68 3.44
CA PHE A 273 3.68 1.18 2.07
C PHE A 273 2.65 0.11 1.68
N GLY A 274 1.58 -0.06 2.46
CA GLY A 274 0.55 -1.08 2.21
C GLY A 274 1.03 -2.50 2.53
N THR A 275 2.04 -2.65 3.38
CA THR A 275 2.64 -3.95 3.73
C THR A 275 1.74 -4.78 4.64
N ALA A 276 1.72 -6.10 4.45
CA ALA A 276 1.11 -7.05 5.38
C ALA A 276 2.00 -7.22 6.63
N ALA A 277 1.95 -6.25 7.55
CA ALA A 277 2.96 -6.08 8.59
C ALA A 277 2.75 -6.96 9.84
N VAL A 278 1.52 -7.04 10.35
CA VAL A 278 1.22 -7.80 11.58
C VAL A 278 0.08 -8.79 11.32
N PRO A 279 0.29 -10.10 11.48
CA PRO A 279 -0.80 -11.07 11.34
C PRO A 279 -1.88 -10.82 12.40
N LEU A 280 -3.14 -10.86 11.99
CA LEU A 280 -4.30 -10.65 12.88
C LEU A 280 -5.03 -11.96 13.23
N ALA A 281 -4.72 -13.05 12.54
CA ALA A 281 -5.17 -14.40 12.86
C ALA A 281 -4.00 -15.24 13.35
N ASP A 282 -4.28 -16.17 14.28
CA ASP A 282 -3.30 -17.16 14.72
C ASP A 282 -3.00 -18.13 13.57
N LYS A 283 -1.73 -18.54 13.43
CA LYS A 283 -1.29 -19.51 12.41
C LYS A 283 -1.36 -20.95 12.90
#